data_AF-B2JAZ3-F1
#
_entry.id   AF-B2JAZ3-F1
#
_cell.length_a   1.000
_cell.length_b   1.000
_cell.length_c   1.000
_cell.angle_alpha   90.00
_cell.angle_beta   90.00
_cell.angle_gamma   90.00
#
_symmetry.space_group_name_H-M   'P 1'
#
loop_
_entity.id
_entity.type
_entity.pdbx_description
1 polymer ?
#
loop_
_entity_poly.entity_id
_entity_poly.type
_entity_poly.pdbx_seq_one_letter_code
_entity_poly.pdbx_strand_id
1 'polypeptide(L)' 'MGENIISIHHIGSTAILGIYAKPVIDFLIEVKDIHKTDVQSAAMAAIGYERMALRLM' A
#
# COMPACT_ATOMS: atom_id res chain seq x y z
N MET A 1 10.49 -1.57 0.31
CA MET A 1 9.87 -1.17 1.59
C MET A 1 10.68 -1.67 2.79
N GLY A 2 10.99 -2.96 2.89
CA GLY A 2 12.09 -3.46 3.75
C GLY A 2 11.99 -3.00 5.21
N GLU A 3 13.12 -2.58 5.80
CA GLU A 3 13.21 -2.12 7.19
C GLU A 3 12.37 -0.90 7.54
N ASN A 4 11.80 -0.21 6.53
CA ASN A 4 10.91 0.93 6.76
C ASN A 4 9.50 0.51 7.18
N ILE A 5 9.11 -0.76 6.97
CA ILE A 5 7.79 -1.27 7.37
C ILE A 5 7.76 -1.52 8.88
N ILE A 6 6.69 -1.07 9.53
CA ILE A 6 6.35 -1.42 10.92
C ILE A 6 5.34 -2.57 10.92
N SER A 7 4.28 -2.46 10.11
CA SER A 7 3.20 -3.43 10.03
C SER A 7 2.48 -3.36 8.68
N ILE A 8 1.73 -4.43 8.36
CA ILE A 8 0.85 -4.51 7.19
C ILE A 8 -0.51 -5.01 7.67
N HIS A 9 -1.57 -4.31 7.31
CA HIS A 9 -2.93 -4.64 7.68
C HIS A 9 -3.78 -4.87 6.43
N HIS A 10 -4.51 -5.98 6.39
CA HIS A 10 -5.59 -6.15 5.42
C HIS A 10 -6.79 -5.31 5.87
N ILE A 11 -7.19 -4.35 5.04
CA ILE A 11 -8.30 -3.43 5.31
C ILE A 11 -9.34 -3.50 4.18
N GLY A 12 -10.35 -2.64 4.25
CA GLY A 12 -11.41 -2.59 3.24
C GLY A 12 -12.41 -3.73 3.36
N SER A 13 -13.36 -3.80 2.43
CA SER A 13 -14.46 -4.77 2.50
C SER A 13 -14.00 -6.21 2.37
N THR A 14 -12.92 -6.48 1.62
CA THR A 14 -12.40 -7.85 1.48
C THR A 14 -11.76 -8.40 2.75
N ALA A 15 -11.47 -7.56 3.76
CA ALA A 15 -11.00 -7.98 5.07
C ALA A 15 -12.13 -8.47 6.01
N ILE A 16 -13.40 -8.24 5.64
CA ILE A 16 -14.56 -8.64 6.45
C ILE A 16 -15.01 -10.02 5.99
N LEU A 17 -15.00 -10.99 6.91
CA LEU A 17 -15.44 -12.34 6.62
C LEU A 17 -16.94 -12.37 6.31
N GLY A 18 -17.32 -13.07 5.24
CA GLY A 18 -18.72 -13.41 4.95
C GLY A 18 -19.54 -12.31 4.26
N ILE A 19 -18.91 -11.24 3.76
CA ILE A 19 -19.59 -10.23 2.95
C ILE A 19 -19.25 -10.35 1.47
N TYR A 20 -20.18 -9.93 0.62
CA TYR A 20 -19.89 -9.70 -0.80
C TYR A 20 -19.20 -8.35 -0.96
N ALA A 21 -18.01 -8.36 -1.55
CA ALA A 21 -17.21 -7.17 -1.83
C ALA A 21 -16.76 -7.19 -3.29
N LYS A 22 -16.40 -6.01 -3.82
CA LYS A 22 -15.62 -5.96 -5.06
C LYS A 22 -14.31 -6.74 -4.85
N PRO A 23 -13.82 -7.52 -5.83
CA PRO A 23 -12.64 -8.36 -5.65
C PRO A 23 -11.34 -7.53 -5.72
N VAL A 24 -11.20 -6.57 -4.81
CA VAL A 24 -10.04 -5.67 -4.68
C VAL A 24 -9.52 -5.79 -3.24
N ILE A 25 -8.24 -6.10 -3.10
CA ILE A 25 -7.59 -6.25 -1.79
C ILE A 25 -6.91 -4.93 -1.42
N ASP A 26 -7.33 -4.34 -0.31
CA ASP A 26 -6.76 -3.11 0.21
C ASP A 26 -5.79 -3.42 1.35
N PHE A 27 -4.56 -2.90 1.26
CA PHE A 27 -3.57 -2.99 2.33
C PHE A 27 -3.25 -1.60 2.89
N LEU A 28 -3.24 -1.49 4.22
CA LEU A 28 -2.67 -0.35 4.94
C LEU A 28 -1.28 -0.76 5.45
N ILE A 29 -0.26 0.02 5.12
CA ILE A 29 1.13 -0.25 5.53
C ILE A 29 1.57 0.87 6.46
N GLU A 30 1.91 0.54 7.70
CA GLU A 30 2.54 1.49 8.62
C GLU A 30 4.05 1.51 8.37
N VAL A 31 4.62 2.72 8.32
CA VAL A 31 6.03 2.92 8.01
C VAL A 31 6.69 3.85 9.03
N LYS A 32 8.00 3.65 9.24
CA LYS A 32 8.81 4.51 10.13
C LYS A 32 8.94 5.93 9.59
N ASP A 33 9.04 6.07 8.26
CA ASP A 33 9.19 7.35 7.58
C ASP A 33 8.46 7.29 6.22
N ILE A 34 7.46 8.15 6.04
CA ILE A 34 6.63 8.21 4.83
C ILE A 34 7.43 8.72 3.62
N HIS A 35 8.44 9.57 3.80
CA HIS A 35 9.23 10.11 2.70
C HIS A 35 10.11 9.05 2.03
N LYS A 36 10.45 7.97 2.74
CA LYS A 36 11.18 6.82 2.18
C LYS A 36 10.33 5.96 1.24
N THR A 37 9.00 6.10 1.26
CA THR A 37 8.12 5.36 0.35
C THR A 37 8.29 5.81 -1.10
N ASP A 38 8.58 7.10 -1.32
CA ASP A 38 8.80 7.66 -2.65
C ASP A 38 10.00 7.04 -3.35
N VAL A 39 11.11 6.88 -2.63
CA VAL A 39 12.36 6.27 -3.13
C VAL A 39 12.13 4.82 -3.58
N GLN A 40 11.14 4.15 -2.99
CA GLN A 40 10.85 2.74 -3.25
C GLN A 40 9.79 2.53 -4.34
N SER A 41 9.25 3.61 -4.90
CA SER A 41 8.20 3.56 -5.94
C SER A 41 8.64 2.80 -7.19
N ALA A 42 9.92 2.90 -7.57
CA ALA A 42 10.45 2.18 -8.74
C ALA A 42 10.42 0.65 -8.55
N ALA A 43 10.72 0.17 -7.35
CA ALA A 43 10.65 -1.26 -7.03
C ALA A 43 9.20 -1.76 -7.03
N MET A 44 8.25 -0.94 -6.56
CA MET A 44 6.82 -1.25 -6.61
C MET A 44 6.30 -1.27 -8.06
N ALA A 45 6.76 -0.34 -8.91
CA ALA A 45 6.43 -0.32 -10.33
C ALA A 45 6.96 -1.54 -11.08
N ALA A 46 8.17 -2.01 -10.74
CA ALA A 46 8.76 -3.21 -11.35
C ALA A 46 7.94 -4.49 -11.13
N ILE A 47 7.06 -4.52 -10.13
CA ILE A 47 6.15 -5.64 -9.84
C ILE A 47 4.68 -5.31 -10.19
N GLY A 48 4.43 -4.22 -10.91
CA GLY A 48 3.12 -3.87 -11.47
C GLY A 48 2.26 -2.93 -10.65
N TYR A 49 2.77 -2.31 -9.57
CA TYR A 49 2.04 -1.28 -8.84
C TYR A 49 2.25 0.12 -9.43
N GLU A 50 1.18 0.88 -9.54
CA GLU A 50 1.23 2.29 -9.92
C GLU A 50 1.27 3.19 -8.69
N ARG A 51 2.17 4.18 -8.68
CA ARG A 51 2.20 5.19 -7.63
C ARG A 51 1.13 6.24 -7.91
N MET A 52 0.09 6.25 -7.09
CA MET A 52 -0.91 7.31 -7.08
C MET A 52 -0.56 8.31 -5.97
N ALA A 53 0.06 9.44 -6.33
CA ALA A 53 0.32 10.54 -5.41
C ALA A 53 -0.21 11.84 -6.02
N LEU A 54 -0.90 12.65 -5.21
CA LEU A 54 -1.27 14.00 -5.64
C LEU A 54 0.02 14.82 -5.70
N ARG A 55 0.44 15.21 -6.90
CA ARG A 55 1.60 16.08 -7.10
C ARG A 55 1.25 17.46 -6.58
N LEU A 56 1.61 17.77 -5.34
CA LEU A 56 1.72 19.15 -4.90
C LEU A 56 2.97 19.71 -5.57
N MET A 57 2.75 20.53 -6.60
CA MET A 57 3.77 21.40 -7.18
C MET A 57 4.16 22.48 -6.16
#